data_AF-A0A7X4I2L0-F1
#
_entry.id   AF-A0A7X4I2L0-F1
#
_cell.length_a   1.000
_cell.length_b   1.000
_cell.length_c   1.000
_cell.angle_alpha   90.00
_cell.angle_beta   90.00
_cell.angle_gamma   90.00
#
_symmetry.space_group_name_H-M   'P 1'
#
loop_
_entity.id
_entity.type
_entity.pdbx_description
1 polymer ?
#
loop_
_entity_poly.entity_id
_entity_poly.type
_entity_poly.pdbx_seq_one_letter_code
_entity_poly.pdbx_strand_id
1 'polypeptide(L)'
;MSAEPWNADRVAEFVRKNLLGIAAGLAVAVVAGVAVWTVNCPCEATPGFILLGDTNEEPVADWSFANDVPLCAIQIWIWGRPHSVNVNCMATPEGELFISCSVGDQKYWCPRVGQDHAGRLRLDGVVYPVFLNREMDPAQLDHVWATRIRKLQKPAVQARQPGGGGAPPPRGGPRRRRRRPLRPG
;
A
#
# COMPACT_ATOMS: atom_id res chain seq x y z
N MET A 1 10.39 47.60 54.53
CA MET A 1 9.59 47.46 53.30
C MET A 1 9.90 46.09 52.73
N SER A 2 9.08 45.09 53.05
CA SER A 2 9.26 43.71 52.59
C SER A 2 8.32 43.50 51.41
N ALA A 3 8.88 43.24 50.22
CA ALA A 3 8.08 42.97 49.02
C ALA A 3 7.42 41.59 49.13
N GLU A 4 6.11 41.52 48.91
CA GLU A 4 5.30 40.31 48.98
C GLU A 4 5.65 39.29 47.89
N PRO A 5 5.71 37.97 48.20
CA PRO A 5 5.94 36.90 47.21
C PRO A 5 4.69 36.50 46.38
N TRP A 6 3.59 37.26 46.47
CA TRP A 6 2.24 36.88 45.99
C TRP A 6 2.05 36.77 44.46
N ASN A 7 3.06 37.12 43.66
CA ASN A 7 2.98 37.07 42.19
C ASN A 7 3.68 35.85 41.57
N ALA A 8 4.64 35.21 42.24
CA ALA A 8 5.41 34.12 41.63
C ALA A 8 4.59 32.83 41.48
N ASP A 9 3.84 32.46 42.51
CA ASP A 9 3.02 31.24 42.51
C ASP A 9 1.88 31.31 41.50
N ARG A 10 1.26 32.49 41.36
CA ARG A 10 0.21 32.72 40.36
C ARG A 10 0.75 32.72 38.94
N VAL A 11 1.94 33.28 38.72
CA VAL A 11 2.60 33.22 37.41
C VAL A 11 2.97 31.77 37.10
N ALA A 12 3.47 31.00 38.06
CA ALA A 12 3.79 29.58 37.88
C ALA A 12 2.55 28.72 37.59
N GLU A 13 1.44 28.95 38.31
CA GLU A 13 0.17 28.26 38.09
C GLU A 13 -0.42 28.61 36.71
N PHE A 14 -0.39 29.90 36.35
CA PHE A 14 -0.82 30.36 35.03
C PHE A 14 0.04 29.74 33.92
N VAL A 15 1.37 29.76 34.05
CA VAL A 15 2.28 29.13 33.07
C VAL A 15 2.03 27.64 32.96
N ARG A 16 1.88 26.91 34.08
CA ARG A 16 1.60 25.47 34.08
C ARG A 16 0.27 25.14 33.39
N LYS A 17 -0.79 25.88 33.69
CA LYS A 17 -2.12 25.70 33.08
C LYS A 17 -2.08 25.95 31.57
N ASN A 18 -1.35 26.98 31.12
CA ASN A 18 -1.17 27.26 29.69
C ASN A 18 -0.33 26.17 29.01
N LEU A 19 0.76 25.71 29.62
CA LEU A 19 1.59 24.63 29.07
C LEU A 19 0.79 23.31 28.93
N LEU A 20 -0.03 22.97 29.92
CA LEU A 20 -0.92 21.80 29.86
C LEU A 20 -1.97 21.96 28.74
N GLY A 21 -2.56 23.14 28.59
CA GLY A 21 -3.49 23.44 27.50
C GLY A 21 -2.85 23.32 26.12
N ILE A 22 -1.63 23.84 25.95
CA ILE A 22 -0.87 23.74 24.69
C ILE A 22 -0.51 22.28 24.40
N ALA A 23 -0.03 21.52 25.38
CA ALA A 23 0.31 20.11 25.21
C ALA A 23 -0.92 19.27 24.83
N ALA A 24 -2.06 19.50 25.47
CA ALA A 24 -3.31 18.84 25.12
C ALA A 24 -3.78 19.22 23.70
N GLY A 25 -3.70 20.50 23.34
CA GLY A 25 -4.02 20.96 21.98
C GLY A 25 -3.13 20.34 20.91
N LEU A 26 -1.83 20.25 21.15
CA LEU A 26 -0.88 19.57 20.26
C LEU A 26 -1.18 18.08 20.14
N ALA A 27 -1.47 17.39 21.24
CA ALA A 27 -1.83 15.97 21.22
C ALA A 27 -3.08 15.73 20.38
N VAL A 28 -4.12 16.56 20.54
CA VAL A 28 -5.35 16.49 19.74
C VAL A 28 -5.06 16.76 18.26
N ALA A 29 -4.24 17.77 17.94
CA ALA A 29 -3.86 18.08 16.57
C ALA A 29 -3.10 16.93 15.90
N VAL A 30 -2.19 16.27 16.63
CA VAL A 30 -1.46 15.09 16.13
C VAL A 30 -2.41 13.93 15.88
N VAL A 31 -3.29 13.61 16.84
CA VAL A 31 -4.26 12.51 16.68
C VAL A 31 -5.21 12.79 15.52
N ALA A 32 -5.73 14.01 15.39
CA ALA A 32 -6.58 14.40 14.27
C ALA A 32 -5.83 14.35 12.94
N GLY A 33 -4.58 14.81 12.89
CA GLY A 33 -3.74 14.71 11.70
C GLY A 33 -3.49 13.26 11.26
N VAL A 34 -3.19 12.36 12.22
CA VAL A 34 -3.03 10.92 11.95
C VAL A 34 -4.36 10.30 11.49
N ALA A 35 -5.48 10.65 12.12
CA ALA A 35 -6.79 10.18 11.69
C ALA A 35 -7.12 10.66 10.27
N VAL A 36 -6.93 11.95 9.96
CA VAL A 36 -7.13 12.53 8.63
C VAL A 36 -6.22 11.88 7.58
N TRP A 37 -4.96 11.62 7.91
CA TRP A 37 -4.00 10.94 7.03
C TRP A 37 -4.35 9.47 6.80
N THR A 38 -4.93 8.80 7.79
CA THR A 38 -5.35 7.39 7.67
C THR A 38 -6.69 7.22 6.94
N VAL A 39 -7.61 8.19 7.02
CA VAL A 39 -8.91 8.14 6.33
C VAL A 39 -8.88 8.75 4.91
N ASN A 40 -7.98 9.70 4.63
CA ASN A 40 -7.79 10.19 3.26
C ASN A 40 -6.95 9.19 2.46
N CYS A 41 -7.54 8.70 1.39
CA CYS A 41 -7.01 7.67 0.51
C CYS A 41 -5.51 7.81 0.17
N PRO A 42 -4.69 6.74 0.31
CA PRO A 42 -3.28 6.68 -0.10
C PRO A 42 -3.09 6.59 -1.63
N CYS A 43 -3.87 7.37 -2.37
CA CYS A 43 -3.86 7.49 -3.82
C CYS A 43 -3.19 8.85 -4.12
N GLU A 44 -1.98 9.00 -4.62
CA GLU A 44 -1.30 8.23 -5.66
C GLU A 44 0.23 8.13 -5.41
N ALA A 45 0.75 8.65 -4.29
CA ALA A 45 2.19 8.66 -4.02
C ALA A 45 2.58 8.42 -2.55
N THR A 46 1.65 8.52 -1.61
CA THR A 46 1.96 8.39 -0.18
C THR A 46 1.66 6.97 0.29
N PRO A 47 2.66 6.20 0.75
CA PRO A 47 2.44 4.87 1.27
C PRO A 47 1.63 4.93 2.57
N GLY A 48 0.74 3.97 2.76
CA GLY A 48 0.08 3.75 4.03
C GLY A 48 1.01 3.13 5.07
N PHE A 49 0.50 3.02 6.30
CA PHE A 49 1.18 2.41 7.43
C PHE A 49 0.72 0.94 7.58
N ILE A 50 -0.13 0.65 8.56
CA ILE A 50 -0.66 -0.69 8.84
C ILE A 50 -1.93 -0.95 8.02
N LEU A 51 -2.05 -2.15 7.46
CA LEU A 51 -3.29 -2.68 6.91
C LEU A 51 -4.22 -3.13 8.03
N LEU A 52 -5.38 -2.48 8.08
CA LEU A 52 -6.48 -2.79 8.99
C LEU A 52 -7.57 -3.53 8.23
N GLY A 53 -8.23 -4.46 8.91
CA GLY A 53 -9.28 -5.31 8.36
C GLY A 53 -9.46 -6.60 9.17
N ASP A 54 -10.45 -7.39 8.78
CA ASP A 54 -10.65 -8.73 9.35
C ASP A 54 -9.44 -9.60 9.02
N THR A 55 -9.02 -10.48 9.93
CA THR A 55 -7.82 -11.29 9.71
C THR A 55 -8.22 -12.71 9.36
N ASN A 56 -7.63 -13.25 8.29
CA ASN A 56 -7.67 -14.67 7.97
C ASN A 56 -6.23 -15.21 8.06
N GLU A 57 -5.97 -16.06 9.05
CA GLU A 57 -4.65 -16.66 9.28
C GLU A 57 -4.51 -18.04 8.63
N GLU A 58 -5.60 -18.60 8.08
CA GLU A 58 -5.57 -19.90 7.42
C GLU A 58 -4.90 -19.81 6.05
N PRO A 59 -4.12 -20.84 5.65
CA PRO A 59 -3.57 -20.92 4.32
C PRO A 59 -4.66 -20.91 3.25
N VAL A 60 -4.55 -19.99 2.30
CA VAL A 60 -5.45 -19.90 1.15
C VAL A 60 -4.91 -20.78 0.03
N ALA A 61 -5.65 -21.85 -0.29
CA ALA A 61 -5.29 -22.79 -1.36
C ALA A 61 -5.65 -22.28 -2.76
N ASP A 62 -6.69 -21.45 -2.89
CA ASP A 62 -7.14 -20.87 -4.16
C ASP A 62 -7.41 -19.37 -4.00
N TRP A 63 -6.63 -18.56 -4.71
CA TRP A 63 -6.76 -17.11 -4.73
C TRP A 63 -7.64 -16.57 -5.85
N SER A 64 -8.40 -17.41 -6.56
CA SER A 64 -9.25 -17.03 -7.70
C SER A 64 -10.15 -15.81 -7.42
N PHE A 65 -10.66 -15.66 -6.19
CA PHE A 65 -11.45 -14.52 -5.72
C PHE A 65 -10.72 -13.17 -5.83
N ALA A 66 -9.38 -13.15 -5.82
CA ALA A 66 -8.58 -11.95 -6.05
C ALA A 66 -8.85 -11.32 -7.43
N ASN A 67 -9.44 -12.07 -8.37
CA ASN A 67 -9.81 -11.55 -9.68
C ASN A 67 -11.09 -10.70 -9.67
N ASP A 68 -11.86 -10.69 -8.58
CA ASP A 68 -13.09 -9.89 -8.45
C ASP A 68 -12.87 -8.56 -7.72
N VAL A 69 -11.75 -8.42 -7.01
CA VAL A 69 -11.38 -7.15 -6.36
C VAL A 69 -10.65 -6.23 -7.34
N PRO A 70 -10.99 -4.92 -7.44
CA PRO A 70 -10.31 -4.02 -8.37
C PRO A 70 -8.82 -3.83 -8.07
N LEU A 71 -8.45 -3.68 -6.81
CA LEU A 71 -7.08 -3.49 -6.33
C LEU A 71 -6.91 -4.25 -5.02
N CYS A 72 -5.67 -4.67 -4.75
CA CYS A 72 -5.27 -5.16 -3.43
C CYS A 72 -4.40 -4.10 -2.75
N ALA A 73 -4.22 -4.22 -1.43
CA ALA A 73 -3.20 -3.46 -0.72
C ALA A 73 -2.17 -4.42 -0.11
N ILE A 74 -0.90 -4.21 -0.38
CA ILE A 74 0.20 -4.95 0.27
C ILE A 74 0.76 -4.13 1.40
N GLN A 75 1.30 -4.81 2.41
CA GLN A 75 2.15 -4.25 3.45
C GLN A 75 3.38 -5.12 3.59
N ILE A 76 4.54 -4.48 3.59
CA ILE A 76 5.82 -5.11 3.92
C ILE A 76 6.54 -4.29 4.97
N TRP A 77 7.51 -4.91 5.64
CA TRP A 77 8.35 -4.22 6.62
C TRP A 77 9.62 -3.70 5.95
N ILE A 78 9.83 -2.39 6.00
CA ILE A 78 10.99 -1.74 5.40
C ILE A 78 11.69 -0.94 6.50
N TRP A 79 12.90 -1.38 6.87
CA TRP A 79 13.75 -0.68 7.85
C TRP A 79 13.02 -0.34 9.18
N GLY A 80 12.33 -1.32 9.79
CA GLY A 80 11.67 -1.07 11.07
C GLY A 80 10.31 -0.39 10.98
N ARG A 81 9.76 -0.18 9.78
CA ARG A 81 8.46 0.49 9.58
C ARG A 81 7.56 -0.26 8.61
N PRO A 82 6.25 -0.34 8.86
CA PRO A 82 5.31 -0.89 7.90
C PRO A 82 5.15 0.09 6.74
N HIS A 83 5.12 -0.47 5.56
CA HIS A 83 4.93 0.28 4.33
C HIS A 83 3.85 -0.42 3.52
N SER A 84 2.70 0.25 3.34
CA SER A 84 1.60 -0.28 2.55
C SER A 84 1.31 0.53 1.30
N VAL A 85 0.93 -0.18 0.23
CA VAL A 85 0.64 0.42 -1.08
C VAL A 85 -0.47 -0.36 -1.78
N ASN A 86 -1.27 0.34 -2.57
CA ASN A 86 -2.24 -0.28 -3.46
C ASN A 86 -1.54 -0.84 -4.70
N VAL A 87 -1.89 -2.07 -5.06
CA VAL A 87 -1.26 -2.83 -6.14
C VAL A 87 -2.31 -3.54 -6.98
N ASN A 88 -1.94 -3.76 -8.23
CA ASN A 88 -2.65 -4.71 -9.06
C ASN A 88 -2.35 -6.12 -8.57
N CYS A 89 -3.38 -6.91 -8.34
CA CYS A 89 -3.29 -8.32 -7.97
C CYS A 89 -4.14 -9.13 -8.95
N MET A 90 -3.80 -10.40 -9.12
CA MET A 90 -4.47 -11.31 -10.05
C MET A 90 -4.15 -12.74 -9.64
N ALA A 91 -5.08 -13.65 -9.89
CA ALA A 91 -4.85 -15.08 -9.63
C ALA A 91 -4.94 -15.88 -10.93
N THR A 92 -4.01 -16.81 -11.15
CA THR A 92 -4.03 -17.73 -12.28
C THR A 92 -5.28 -18.62 -12.24
N PRO A 93 -5.67 -19.28 -13.36
CA PRO A 93 -6.73 -20.28 -13.33
C PRO A 93 -6.50 -21.41 -12.32
N GLU A 94 -5.24 -21.70 -12.00
CA GLU A 94 -4.80 -22.70 -11.03
C GLU A 94 -4.88 -22.21 -9.57
N GLY A 95 -5.25 -20.94 -9.35
CA GLY A 95 -5.45 -20.36 -8.02
C GLY A 95 -4.21 -19.69 -7.43
N GLU A 96 -3.12 -19.55 -8.18
CA GLU A 96 -1.89 -18.92 -7.70
C GLU A 96 -2.00 -17.39 -7.75
N LEU A 97 -1.66 -16.73 -6.64
CA LEU A 97 -1.71 -15.28 -6.54
C LEU A 97 -0.45 -14.60 -7.07
N PHE A 98 -0.65 -13.56 -7.87
CA PHE A 98 0.40 -12.66 -8.32
C PHE A 98 0.06 -11.21 -8.03
N ILE A 99 1.11 -10.44 -7.74
CA ILE A 99 1.02 -9.01 -7.45
C ILE A 99 1.93 -8.27 -8.42
N SER A 100 1.35 -7.34 -9.16
CA SER A 100 2.10 -6.54 -10.12
C SER A 100 2.91 -5.48 -9.42
N CYS A 101 4.22 -5.65 -9.49
CA CYS A 101 5.18 -4.59 -9.32
C CYS A 101 5.47 -3.88 -10.66
N SER A 102 4.44 -3.22 -11.22
CA SER A 102 4.59 -2.49 -12.48
C SER A 102 5.71 -1.45 -12.39
N VAL A 103 6.61 -1.40 -13.38
CA VAL A 103 7.78 -0.50 -13.40
C VAL A 103 8.69 -0.69 -12.18
N GLY A 104 8.93 -1.95 -11.81
CA GLY A 104 9.30 -2.29 -10.44
C GLY A 104 10.52 -1.61 -9.84
N ASP A 105 11.56 -1.36 -10.64
CA ASP A 105 12.78 -0.70 -10.15
C ASP A 105 12.54 0.77 -9.75
N GLN A 106 11.42 1.37 -10.19
CA GLN A 106 11.04 2.74 -9.85
C GLN A 106 10.14 2.83 -8.62
N LYS A 107 9.62 1.70 -8.12
CA LYS A 107 8.75 1.67 -6.94
C LYS A 107 9.57 1.38 -5.70
N TYR A 108 9.50 2.25 -4.70
CA TYR A 108 10.27 2.13 -3.46
C TYR A 108 10.19 0.74 -2.80
N TRP A 109 9.00 0.15 -2.70
CA TRP A 109 8.79 -1.10 -1.99
C TRP A 109 9.34 -2.34 -2.70
N CYS A 110 9.30 -2.36 -4.03
CA CYS A 110 9.43 -3.60 -4.78
C CYS A 110 10.85 -4.19 -4.86
N PRO A 111 11.91 -3.37 -5.04
CA PRO A 111 13.29 -3.86 -4.91
C PRO A 111 13.65 -4.36 -3.51
N ARG A 112 12.82 -4.09 -2.49
CA ARG A 112 13.04 -4.48 -1.09
C ARG A 112 12.39 -5.82 -0.73
N VAL A 113 11.59 -6.37 -1.63
CA VAL A 113 11.03 -7.72 -1.49
C VAL A 113 12.15 -8.73 -1.84
N GLY A 114 12.61 -9.44 -0.81
CA GLY A 114 13.58 -10.53 -0.94
C GLY A 114 12.89 -11.89 -1.19
N GLN A 115 13.66 -12.97 -1.03
CA GLN A 115 13.10 -14.32 -0.96
C GLN A 115 12.32 -14.50 0.33
N ASP A 116 11.20 -15.21 0.26
CA ASP A 116 10.27 -15.53 1.35
C ASP A 116 9.99 -14.32 2.24
N HIS A 117 9.76 -13.17 1.60
CA HIS A 117 9.61 -11.91 2.32
C HIS A 117 8.23 -11.86 2.97
N ALA A 118 8.20 -11.87 4.30
CA ALA A 118 6.96 -11.78 5.06
C ALA A 118 6.23 -10.46 4.78
N GLY A 119 4.92 -10.56 4.54
CA GLY A 119 4.05 -9.44 4.26
C GLY A 119 2.62 -9.69 4.68
N ARG A 120 1.78 -8.67 4.46
CA ARG A 120 0.33 -8.77 4.60
C ARG A 120 -0.31 -8.30 3.31
N LEU A 121 -1.40 -8.95 2.94
CA LEU A 121 -2.17 -8.60 1.76
C LEU A 121 -3.62 -8.38 2.17
N ARG A 122 -4.19 -7.24 1.79
CA ARG A 122 -5.59 -6.93 2.01
C ARG A 122 -6.38 -6.99 0.71
N LEU A 123 -7.44 -7.80 0.73
CA LEU A 123 -8.43 -7.92 -0.34
C LEU A 123 -9.82 -7.76 0.29
N ASP A 124 -10.62 -6.85 -0.24
CA ASP A 124 -12.02 -6.64 0.18
C ASP A 124 -12.24 -6.55 1.71
N GLY A 125 -11.32 -5.88 2.41
CA GLY A 125 -11.39 -5.70 3.86
C GLY A 125 -10.79 -6.84 4.69
N VAL A 126 -10.43 -7.98 4.09
CA VAL A 126 -9.77 -9.09 4.78
C VAL A 126 -8.26 -9.02 4.57
N VAL A 127 -7.49 -9.22 5.63
CA VAL A 127 -6.03 -9.20 5.67
C VAL A 127 -5.48 -10.61 5.87
N TYR A 128 -4.62 -11.01 4.95
CA TYR A 128 -3.99 -12.32 4.90
C TYR A 128 -2.47 -12.18 5.15
N PRO A 129 -1.86 -13.02 6.01
CA PRO A 129 -0.41 -13.15 6.05
C PRO A 129 0.07 -13.84 4.76
N VAL A 130 1.14 -13.32 4.16
CA VAL A 130 1.68 -13.86 2.91
C VAL A 130 3.21 -13.87 2.93
N PHE A 131 3.79 -14.78 2.16
CA PHE A 131 5.21 -14.72 1.79
C PHE A 131 5.32 -14.28 0.34
N LEU A 132 6.10 -13.23 0.12
CA LEU A 132 6.31 -12.64 -1.21
C LEU A 132 7.62 -13.16 -1.78
N ASN A 133 7.54 -13.70 -2.98
CA ASN A 133 8.68 -14.12 -3.77
C ASN A 133 8.65 -13.40 -5.12
N ARG A 134 9.83 -12.97 -5.59
CA ARG A 134 9.95 -12.30 -6.89
C ARG A 134 9.92 -13.33 -8.00
N GLU A 135 8.83 -13.35 -8.76
CA GLU A 135 8.72 -14.16 -9.98
C GLU A 135 9.58 -13.55 -11.10
N MET A 136 10.43 -14.38 -11.70
CA MET A 136 11.36 -14.03 -12.76
C MET A 136 11.33 -15.00 -13.94
N ASP A 137 10.63 -16.14 -13.83
CA ASP A 137 10.44 -17.08 -14.92
C ASP A 137 9.63 -16.42 -16.06
N PRO A 138 10.19 -16.33 -17.28
CA PRO A 138 9.50 -15.72 -18.41
C PRO A 138 8.16 -16.39 -18.73
N ALA A 139 8.08 -17.72 -18.65
CA ALA A 139 6.86 -18.46 -18.97
C ALA A 139 5.76 -18.14 -17.96
N GLN A 140 6.08 -18.21 -16.66
CA GLN A 140 5.11 -17.85 -15.63
C GLN A 140 4.67 -16.39 -15.74
N LEU A 141 5.60 -15.46 -16.00
CA LEU A 141 5.25 -14.06 -16.20
C LEU A 141 4.31 -13.82 -17.40
N ASP A 142 4.40 -14.62 -18.48
CA ASP A 142 3.47 -14.55 -19.61
C ASP A 142 2.06 -15.05 -19.21
N HIS A 143 1.97 -16.11 -18.39
CA HIS A 143 0.71 -16.58 -17.83
C HIS A 143 0.05 -15.52 -16.94
N VAL A 144 0.82 -14.93 -16.03
CA VAL A 144 0.38 -13.85 -15.14
C VAL A 144 -0.09 -12.63 -15.93
N TRP A 145 0.64 -12.27 -16.98
CA TRP A 145 0.24 -11.17 -17.84
C TRP A 145 -1.09 -11.45 -18.57
N ALA A 146 -1.28 -12.66 -19.11
CA ALA A 146 -2.55 -13.01 -19.73
C ALA A 146 -3.72 -12.94 -18.73
N THR A 147 -3.50 -13.42 -17.50
CA THR A 147 -4.47 -13.31 -16.40
C THR A 147 -4.79 -11.85 -16.07
N ARG A 148 -3.77 -10.99 -15.95
CA ARG A 148 -3.94 -9.56 -15.74
C ARG A 148 -4.87 -8.95 -16.77
N ILE A 149 -4.61 -9.22 -18.04
CA ILE A 149 -5.37 -8.63 -19.13
C ILE A 149 -6.84 -9.07 -19.07
N ARG A 150 -7.11 -10.35 -18.77
CA ARG A 150 -8.48 -10.84 -18.55
C ARG A 150 -9.18 -10.09 -17.41
N LYS A 151 -8.50 -9.93 -16.27
CA LYS A 151 -9.04 -9.16 -15.12
C LYS A 151 -9.35 -7.70 -15.50
N LEU A 152 -8.46 -7.06 -16.28
CA LEU A 152 -8.63 -5.68 -16.73
C LEU A 152 -9.75 -5.49 -17.76
N GLN A 153 -10.36 -6.57 -18.28
CA GLN A 153 -11.58 -6.44 -19.09
C GLN A 153 -12.86 -6.35 -18.25
N LYS A 154 -12.81 -6.64 -16.95
CA LYS A 154 -14.00 -6.55 -16.08
C LYS A 154 -14.40 -5.09 -15.87
N PRO A 155 -15.67 -4.70 -16.12
CA PRO A 155 -16.12 -3.30 -15.97
C PRO A 155 -15.85 -2.71 -14.59
N ALA A 156 -16.08 -3.49 -13.52
CA ALA A 156 -15.83 -3.08 -12.14
C ALA A 156 -14.34 -2.75 -11.87
N VAL A 157 -13.42 -3.45 -12.55
CA VAL A 157 -11.98 -3.20 -12.45
C VAL A 157 -11.60 -1.96 -13.25
N GLN A 158 -12.12 -1.81 -14.47
CA GLN A 158 -11.86 -0.65 -15.33
C GLN A 158 -12.34 0.66 -14.71
N ALA A 159 -13.48 0.64 -14.02
CA ALA A 159 -14.01 1.79 -13.30
C ALA A 159 -13.04 2.36 -12.24
N ARG A 160 -12.13 1.52 -11.72
CA ARG A 160 -11.11 1.91 -10.72
C ARG A 160 -9.70 2.00 -11.30
N GLN A 161 -9.48 1.51 -12.52
CA GLN A 161 -8.18 1.47 -13.19
C GLN A 161 -8.29 1.88 -14.68
N PRO A 162 -8.57 3.16 -14.97
CA PRO A 162 -8.66 3.63 -16.34
C PRO A 162 -7.31 3.48 -17.06
N GLY A 163 -7.31 2.86 -18.25
CA GLY A 163 -6.10 2.64 -19.06
C GLY A 163 -5.44 1.26 -18.94
N GLY A 164 -5.99 0.35 -18.13
CA GLY A 164 -5.51 -1.05 -18.04
C GLY A 164 -6.02 -2.00 -19.13
N GLY A 165 -7.01 -1.58 -19.93
CA GLY A 165 -7.59 -2.41 -20.99
C GLY A 165 -6.65 -2.68 -22.17
N GLY A 166 -6.99 -3.69 -22.99
CA GLY A 166 -6.21 -4.11 -24.17
C GLY A 166 -6.21 -5.61 -24.39
N ALA A 167 -5.78 -6.07 -25.57
CA ALA A 167 -5.65 -7.51 -25.87
C ALA A 167 -4.40 -8.12 -25.21
N PRO A 168 -4.43 -9.40 -24.79
CA PRO A 168 -3.23 -10.09 -24.32
C PRO A 168 -2.19 -10.17 -25.45
N PRO A 169 -0.89 -10.00 -25.17
CA PRO A 169 0.16 -10.26 -26.13
C PRO A 169 0.16 -11.76 -26.49
N PRO A 170 0.60 -12.10 -27.71
CA PRO A 170 0.84 -13.49 -28.09
C PRO A 170 1.85 -14.14 -27.13
N ARG A 171 1.56 -15.37 -26.69
CA ARG A 171 2.50 -16.16 -25.85
C ARG A 171 3.83 -16.33 -26.59
N GLY A 172 4.96 -16.02 -25.94
CA GLY A 172 6.29 -16.16 -26.53
C GLY A 172 6.74 -15.03 -27.47
N GLY A 173 5.98 -13.93 -27.59
CA GLY A 173 6.40 -12.76 -28.36
C GLY A 173 7.42 -11.87 -27.63
N PRO A 174 8.31 -11.16 -28.34
CA PRO A 174 9.26 -10.24 -27.69
C PRO A 174 8.51 -9.12 -26.95
N ARG A 175 8.74 -9.01 -25.64
CA ARG A 175 8.23 -7.91 -24.81
C ARG A 175 8.77 -6.59 -25.35
N ARG A 176 7.94 -5.81 -26.05
CA ARG A 176 8.32 -4.47 -26.51
C ARG A 176 8.62 -3.61 -25.28
N ARG A 177 9.90 -3.41 -24.96
CA ARG A 177 10.32 -2.31 -24.08
C ARG A 177 9.82 -1.03 -24.73
N ARG A 178 8.81 -0.38 -24.15
CA ARG A 178 8.47 1.01 -24.51
C ARG A 178 9.72 1.84 -24.20
N ARG A 179 10.53 2.14 -25.23
CA ARG A 179 11.56 3.18 -25.13
C ARG A 179 10.81 4.46 -24.81
N ARG A 180 10.97 4.97 -23.58
CA ARG A 180 10.49 6.30 -23.20
C ARG A 180 11.23 7.30 -24.11
N PRO A 181 10.56 8.24 -24.78
CA PRO A 181 11.27 9.31 -25.47
C PRO A 181 12.10 10.05 -24.42
N LEU A 182 13.41 10.16 -24.66
CA LEU A 182 14.26 11.09 -23.91
C LEU A 182 13.68 12.49 -24.17
N ARG A 183 13.19 13.17 -23.12
CA ARG A 183 12.89 14.60 -23.22
C ARG A 183 14.22 15.34 -23.43
N PRO A 184 14.32 16.28 -24.38
CA PRO A 184 15.45 17.19 -24.43
C PRO A 184 15.41 18.10 -23.20
N GLY A 185 16.60 18.43 -22.68
CA GLY A 185 16.80 19.37 -21.57
C GLY A 185 16.64 20.82 -21.97
#